data_AF-A0A3C0XJ81-F1
#
_entry.id   AF-A0A3C0XJ81-F1
#
_cell.length_a   1.000
_cell.length_b   1.000
_cell.length_c   1.000
_cell.angle_alpha   90.00
_cell.angle_beta   90.00
_cell.angle_gamma   90.00
#
_symmetry.space_group_name_H-M   'P 1'
#
loop_
_entity.id
_entity.type
_entity.pdbx_description
1 polymer ?
#
loop_
_entity_poly.entity_id
_entity_poly.type
_entity_poly.pdbx_seq_one_letter_code
_entity_poly.pdbx_strand_id
1 'polypeptide(L)'
;MSIMQKGLIGAVAAGMLAAACSSAPVAAEVRTAQVARGAVTQTVAVSGSVSSAGTVKLNPATNGKVAQLYVTVGQQVTAGQPLAKLDTTDLQAALTTAQNNVDAAQTNYNKALSGVSDAQSSYAQTQQSTANDIATAQQALAKLTLNYGAAKANFSSLYGSLINDLATYVSQISVAQQQVQKIQSDLAAATQISDNRSAQTSMNQAGAALGNAQSYVQGVYTAAEGDYVAAVHLVLNEVNAFDAAIAANADPTGASQQLATAQVAYSTAVARLTSAIDAPNGQIGSALSSATSAQNSLNTVNAKADVSLDTARADIAALLVTLTGEQQGATNAKNKITQAGISLATITDAISGSYITALQNITAAQIRAAQSLQSAQTSLNNQPSNVQSAQNSLNNAETALATAQSNLDNTVIKATVAGVIVSISAQAGENVTSASTTGFIVVANTSSMALHGTIGEADIVKLKAGQVATVTVDAVGTEKMTGKVTSLDPVATIASGVPVYGIDVTIDLPSASVRPGMSGTANVIIASSPNALTVPNLAVKTASGRRYLTVMKDGQQVDTAVTFGLANDTVTEVLTGVQEGDVVVLPQPRAAATSGTRGIQIGGGGGGPVPGPGR
;
A
#
# COMPACT_ATOMS: atom_id res chain seq x y z
N MET A 1 -43.08 75.30 -24.51
CA MET A 1 -43.69 75.62 -23.20
C MET A 1 -42.86 76.72 -22.57
N SER A 2 -43.33 77.96 -22.43
CA SER A 2 -44.44 78.45 -21.57
C SER A 2 -43.90 78.79 -20.17
N ILE A 3 -43.75 80.08 -19.80
CA ILE A 3 -44.78 81.01 -19.20
C ILE A 3 -44.84 80.84 -17.67
N MET A 4 -44.80 81.85 -16.77
CA MET A 4 -44.74 83.35 -16.79
C MET A 4 -43.97 83.83 -15.52
N GLN A 5 -43.30 84.99 -15.42
CA GLN A 5 -43.79 86.40 -15.26
C GLN A 5 -44.60 86.60 -13.95
N LYS A 6 -44.49 87.66 -13.12
CA LYS A 6 -44.10 89.11 -13.24
C LYS A 6 -43.18 89.49 -12.02
N GLY A 7 -42.75 90.71 -11.65
CA GLY A 7 -42.98 92.14 -11.99
C GLY A 7 -43.19 92.97 -10.67
N LEU A 8 -42.94 94.29 -10.53
CA LEU A 8 -42.46 95.35 -11.45
C LEU A 8 -41.89 96.56 -10.65
N ILE A 9 -41.17 97.46 -11.33
CA ILE A 9 -40.51 98.70 -10.84
C ILE A 9 -41.49 99.80 -10.35
N GLY A 10 -41.08 100.64 -9.38
CA GLY A 10 -41.71 101.92 -9.01
C GLY A 10 -40.74 102.87 -8.27
N ALA A 11 -40.90 104.20 -8.37
CA ALA A 11 -39.97 105.22 -7.81
C ALA A 11 -40.55 106.66 -7.83
N VAL A 12 -39.71 107.65 -7.45
CA VAL A 12 -39.75 109.12 -7.74
C VAL A 12 -40.34 110.10 -6.68
N ALA A 13 -39.56 111.18 -6.42
CA ALA A 13 -39.86 112.54 -5.93
C ALA A 13 -40.40 112.86 -4.50
N ALA A 14 -39.50 113.44 -3.70
CA ALA A 14 -39.53 114.82 -3.13
C ALA A 14 -40.84 115.51 -2.65
N GLY A 15 -40.75 116.12 -1.47
CA GLY A 15 -41.63 117.21 -1.00
C GLY A 15 -41.02 118.00 0.18
N MET A 16 -41.10 119.33 0.15
CA MET A 16 -40.72 120.22 1.27
C MET A 16 -41.97 120.70 2.02
N LEU A 17 -41.88 120.86 3.34
CA LEU A 17 -42.42 122.05 4.03
C LEU A 17 -41.79 122.18 5.44
N ALA A 18 -41.92 123.35 6.07
CA ALA A 18 -41.35 123.66 7.37
C ALA A 18 -42.42 124.06 8.40
N ALA A 19 -42.19 123.70 9.66
CA ALA A 19 -42.90 124.19 10.85
C ALA A 19 -41.95 124.10 12.07
N ALA A 20 -42.27 124.76 13.18
CA ALA A 20 -41.31 125.02 14.26
C ALA A 20 -41.75 124.53 15.66
N CYS A 21 -40.77 124.51 16.57
CA CYS A 21 -40.86 124.52 18.04
C CYS A 21 -41.18 123.23 18.84
N SER A 22 -40.72 123.27 20.09
CA SER A 22 -40.89 122.33 21.24
C SER A 22 -39.96 121.10 21.30
N SER A 23 -39.77 120.57 22.52
CA SER A 23 -38.56 119.86 22.93
C SER A 23 -38.79 118.74 23.95
N ALA A 24 -38.18 117.56 23.75
CA ALA A 24 -38.07 116.46 24.72
C ALA A 24 -36.81 115.60 24.46
N PRO A 25 -36.24 114.91 25.46
CA PRO A 25 -35.00 114.11 25.32
C PRO A 25 -35.24 112.66 24.87
N VAL A 26 -34.18 111.98 24.41
CA VAL A 26 -34.18 110.59 23.91
C VAL A 26 -33.06 109.77 24.60
N ALA A 27 -33.29 108.46 24.79
CA ALA A 27 -32.39 107.52 25.48
C ALA A 27 -31.51 106.69 24.51
N ALA A 28 -30.54 105.93 25.05
CA ALA A 28 -29.54 105.18 24.27
C ALA A 28 -29.91 103.72 24.01
N GLU A 29 -29.52 103.20 22.83
CA GLU A 29 -29.74 101.81 22.40
C GLU A 29 -28.67 100.83 22.92
N VAL A 30 -28.95 99.52 22.84
CA VAL A 30 -28.16 98.42 23.42
C VAL A 30 -27.96 97.30 22.38
N ARG A 31 -26.78 96.67 22.31
CA ARG A 31 -26.50 95.54 21.39
C ARG A 31 -27.04 94.24 21.96
N THR A 32 -27.63 93.40 21.10
CA THR A 32 -28.23 92.12 21.50
C THR A 32 -27.90 90.98 20.53
N ALA A 33 -28.17 89.75 20.97
CA ALA A 33 -28.22 88.53 20.17
C ALA A 33 -29.41 87.66 20.64
N GLN A 34 -29.88 86.73 19.80
CA GLN A 34 -31.00 85.85 20.13
C GLN A 34 -30.49 84.48 20.62
N VAL A 35 -31.15 83.91 21.64
CA VAL A 35 -30.98 82.51 22.04
C VAL A 35 -31.63 81.63 20.98
N ALA A 36 -30.85 80.78 20.31
CA ALA A 36 -31.33 79.94 19.21
C ALA A 36 -30.81 78.51 19.34
N ARG A 37 -31.55 77.53 18.81
CA ARG A 37 -31.07 76.14 18.76
C ARG A 37 -29.93 75.94 17.77
N GLY A 38 -28.93 75.18 18.18
CA GLY A 38 -27.77 74.85 17.36
C GLY A 38 -27.02 73.63 17.88
N ALA A 39 -26.09 73.13 17.06
CA ALA A 39 -25.20 72.04 17.45
C ALA A 39 -23.94 72.60 18.12
N VAL A 40 -23.71 72.22 19.38
CA VAL A 40 -22.45 72.48 20.09
C VAL A 40 -21.68 71.17 20.20
N THR A 41 -20.64 71.03 19.39
CA THR A 41 -19.67 69.94 19.47
C THR A 41 -18.36 70.46 20.03
N GLN A 42 -17.82 69.78 21.03
CA GLN A 42 -16.47 70.01 21.53
C GLN A 42 -15.55 68.92 20.97
N THR A 43 -14.55 69.35 20.21
CA THR A 43 -13.54 68.49 19.60
C THR A 43 -12.16 68.75 20.19
N VAL A 44 -11.31 67.73 20.18
CA VAL A 44 -9.87 67.86 20.40
C VAL A 44 -9.15 67.56 19.09
N ALA A 45 -8.28 68.47 18.65
CA ALA A 45 -7.47 68.28 17.45
C ALA A 45 -6.21 67.49 17.76
N VAL A 46 -5.95 66.46 16.95
CA VAL A 46 -4.81 65.54 17.06
C VAL A 46 -4.09 65.55 15.72
N SER A 47 -2.90 66.12 15.67
CA SER A 47 -2.06 66.13 14.46
C SER A 47 -1.14 64.92 14.43
N GLY A 48 -0.92 64.36 13.25
CA GLY A 48 -0.19 63.10 13.09
C GLY A 48 0.10 62.76 11.63
N SER A 49 0.56 61.54 11.38
CA SER A 49 0.81 61.01 10.03
C SER A 49 0.03 59.72 9.78
N VAL A 50 -0.42 59.53 8.55
CA VAL A 50 -1.13 58.32 8.12
C VAL A 50 -0.15 57.18 7.93
N SER A 51 -0.45 55.99 8.46
CA SER A 51 0.26 54.75 8.18
C SER A 51 -0.66 53.68 7.61
N SER A 52 -0.04 52.71 6.93
CA SER A 52 -0.65 51.45 6.50
C SER A 52 -0.66 50.47 7.67
N ALA A 53 -1.65 49.58 7.76
CA ALA A 53 -1.72 48.52 8.78
C ALA A 53 -0.66 47.39 8.62
N GLY A 54 0.53 47.71 8.10
CA GLY A 54 1.65 46.80 7.85
C GLY A 54 1.90 46.49 6.37
N THR A 55 3.05 45.88 6.11
CA THR A 55 3.43 45.31 4.81
C THR A 55 3.48 43.79 4.89
N VAL A 56 2.94 43.13 3.86
CA VAL A 56 3.03 41.68 3.69
C VAL A 56 4.14 41.37 2.70
N LYS A 57 5.12 40.57 3.12
CA LYS A 57 6.18 40.03 2.28
C LYS A 57 5.70 38.74 1.63
N LEU A 58 5.77 38.68 0.31
CA LEU A 58 5.40 37.52 -0.51
C LEU A 58 6.67 36.94 -1.15
N ASN A 59 6.87 35.65 -0.95
CA ASN A 59 7.91 34.85 -1.60
C ASN A 59 7.23 33.82 -2.52
N PRO A 60 7.92 33.30 -3.55
CA PRO A 60 7.50 32.03 -4.14
C PRO A 60 7.57 30.92 -3.08
N ALA A 61 6.72 29.89 -3.19
CA ALA A 61 6.86 28.71 -2.30
C ALA A 61 8.05 27.83 -2.72
N THR A 62 8.39 27.83 -4.01
CA THR A 62 9.49 27.08 -4.62
C THR A 62 10.59 28.00 -5.13
N ASN A 63 11.85 27.55 -5.12
CA ASN A 63 12.95 28.29 -5.76
C ASN A 63 12.82 28.16 -7.29
N GLY A 64 13.08 29.22 -8.03
CA GLY A 64 12.99 29.19 -9.49
C GLY A 64 13.33 30.50 -10.17
N LYS A 65 13.31 30.48 -11.50
CA LYS A 65 13.51 31.66 -12.35
C LYS A 65 12.17 32.35 -12.61
N VAL A 66 12.10 33.68 -12.57
CA VAL A 66 10.88 34.41 -12.92
C VAL A 66 10.68 34.36 -14.43
N ALA A 67 9.55 33.80 -14.90
CA ALA A 67 9.21 33.80 -16.33
C ALA A 67 8.41 35.06 -16.71
N GLN A 68 7.49 35.50 -15.85
CA GLN A 68 6.65 36.66 -16.11
C GLN A 68 6.29 37.40 -14.82
N LEU A 69 6.28 38.73 -14.90
CA LEU A 69 5.80 39.63 -13.86
C LEU A 69 4.49 40.27 -14.35
N TYR A 70 3.44 40.25 -13.53
CA TYR A 70 2.10 40.75 -13.88
C TYR A 70 1.79 42.12 -13.28
N VAL A 71 2.65 42.64 -12.39
CA VAL A 71 2.42 43.89 -11.66
C VAL A 71 3.64 44.78 -11.61
N THR A 72 3.43 46.08 -11.45
CA THR A 72 4.47 47.09 -11.27
C THR A 72 4.45 47.70 -9.87
N VAL A 73 5.58 48.30 -9.44
CA VAL A 73 5.65 49.06 -8.19
C VAL A 73 4.68 50.25 -8.25
N GLY A 74 3.93 50.47 -7.17
CA GLY A 74 2.87 51.48 -7.07
C GLY A 74 1.49 51.02 -7.56
N GLN A 75 1.37 49.83 -8.17
CA GLN A 75 0.08 49.29 -8.61
C GLN A 75 -0.78 48.81 -7.43
N GLN A 76 -2.09 49.06 -7.48
CA GLN A 76 -3.07 48.45 -6.59
C GLN A 76 -3.40 47.02 -7.03
N VAL A 77 -3.51 46.11 -6.06
CA VAL A 77 -3.83 44.69 -6.27
C VAL A 77 -4.91 44.21 -5.30
N THR A 78 -5.74 43.26 -5.75
CA THR A 78 -6.76 42.59 -4.92
C THR A 78 -6.25 41.27 -4.34
N ALA A 79 -6.83 40.82 -3.23
CA ALA A 79 -6.51 39.50 -2.67
C ALA A 79 -6.84 38.39 -3.70
N GLY A 80 -5.92 37.43 -3.85
CA GLY A 80 -5.97 36.36 -4.85
C GLY A 80 -5.42 36.71 -6.23
N GLN A 81 -5.14 37.99 -6.53
CA GLN A 81 -4.63 38.43 -7.82
C GLN A 81 -3.23 37.86 -8.12
N PRO A 82 -2.99 37.28 -9.31
CA PRO A 82 -1.65 36.87 -9.75
C PRO A 82 -0.70 38.08 -9.87
N LEU A 83 0.51 37.93 -9.31
CA LEU A 83 1.54 38.97 -9.28
C LEU A 83 2.76 38.61 -10.13
N ALA A 84 3.14 37.33 -10.13
CA ALA A 84 4.24 36.81 -10.94
C ALA A 84 4.06 35.30 -11.20
N LYS A 85 4.73 34.80 -12.24
CA LYS A 85 4.81 33.38 -12.58
C LYS A 85 6.27 32.94 -12.77
N LEU A 86 6.63 31.82 -12.18
CA LEU A 86 7.94 31.17 -12.38
C LEU A 86 8.01 30.41 -13.71
N ASP A 87 9.22 30.16 -14.17
CA ASP A 87 9.52 29.28 -15.29
C ASP A 87 9.12 27.84 -14.93
N THR A 88 8.24 27.25 -15.74
CA THR A 88 7.65 25.93 -15.45
C THR A 88 8.38 24.79 -16.14
N THR A 89 9.37 25.09 -17.01
CA THR A 89 9.97 24.12 -17.94
C THR A 89 10.57 22.91 -17.20
N ASP A 90 11.44 23.16 -16.23
CA ASP A 90 12.08 22.10 -15.44
C ASP A 90 11.08 21.36 -14.53
N LEU A 91 10.06 22.06 -14.03
CA LEU A 91 9.02 21.50 -13.17
C LEU A 91 8.06 20.59 -13.96
N GLN A 92 7.79 20.90 -15.22
CA GLN A 92 7.01 20.07 -16.13
C GLN A 92 7.79 18.82 -16.57
N ALA A 93 9.10 18.94 -16.80
CA ALA A 93 9.99 17.80 -17.00
C ALA A 93 10.07 16.90 -15.76
N ALA A 94 10.16 17.49 -14.56
CA ALA A 94 10.14 16.77 -13.28
C ALA A 94 8.80 16.05 -13.03
N LEU A 95 7.67 16.70 -13.30
CA LEU A 95 6.33 16.10 -13.22
C LEU A 95 6.20 14.90 -14.16
N THR A 96 6.63 15.06 -15.43
CA THR A 96 6.61 13.98 -16.43
C THR A 96 7.49 12.80 -16.00
N THR A 97 8.66 13.09 -15.41
CA THR A 97 9.56 12.07 -14.86
C THR A 97 8.93 11.35 -13.66
N ALA A 98 8.25 12.07 -12.78
CA ALA A 98 7.54 11.48 -11.64
C ALA A 98 6.36 10.61 -12.08
N GLN A 99 5.60 11.00 -13.12
CA GLN A 99 4.53 10.17 -13.70
C GLN A 99 5.10 8.86 -14.27
N ASN A 100 6.15 8.94 -15.08
CA ASN A 100 6.83 7.75 -15.62
C ASN A 100 7.32 6.80 -14.52
N ASN A 101 7.75 7.35 -13.37
CA ASN A 101 8.15 6.55 -12.20
C ASN A 101 6.95 5.88 -11.51
N VAL A 102 5.79 6.54 -11.43
CA VAL A 102 4.53 5.93 -10.95
C VAL A 102 4.10 4.79 -11.87
N ASP A 103 4.09 5.01 -13.19
CA ASP A 103 3.69 4.01 -14.17
C ASP A 103 4.59 2.77 -14.12
N ALA A 104 5.91 2.98 -13.96
CA ALA A 104 6.88 1.91 -13.76
C ALA A 104 6.71 1.18 -12.43
N ALA A 105 6.45 1.90 -11.33
CA ALA A 105 6.21 1.32 -10.01
C ALA A 105 4.91 0.50 -9.98
N GLN A 106 3.82 1.02 -10.56
CA GLN A 106 2.53 0.33 -10.73
C GLN A 106 2.70 -0.95 -11.57
N THR A 107 3.48 -0.88 -12.65
CA THR A 107 3.81 -2.05 -13.47
C THR A 107 4.57 -3.11 -12.67
N ASN A 108 5.48 -2.72 -11.78
CA ASN A 108 6.22 -3.65 -10.93
C ASN A 108 5.38 -4.20 -9.76
N TYR A 109 4.46 -3.41 -9.20
CA TYR A 109 3.45 -3.88 -8.25
C TYR A 109 2.52 -4.93 -8.88
N ASN A 110 2.02 -4.67 -10.09
CA ASN A 110 1.17 -5.62 -10.82
C ASN A 110 1.90 -6.95 -11.10
N LYS A 111 3.20 -6.91 -11.44
CA LYS A 111 4.06 -8.10 -11.59
C LYS A 111 4.30 -8.83 -10.27
N ALA A 112 4.48 -8.11 -9.15
CA ALA A 112 4.61 -8.72 -7.84
C ALA A 112 3.30 -9.44 -7.45
N LEU A 113 2.15 -8.86 -7.78
CA LEU A 113 0.83 -9.45 -7.54
C LEU A 113 0.59 -10.71 -8.38
N SER A 114 0.93 -10.72 -9.68
CA SER A 114 0.86 -11.94 -10.50
C SER A 114 1.85 -13.01 -10.03
N GLY A 115 3.01 -12.60 -9.52
CA GLY A 115 3.99 -13.50 -8.89
C GLY A 115 3.42 -14.29 -7.70
N VAL A 116 2.38 -13.80 -7.01
CA VAL A 116 1.65 -14.57 -5.99
C VAL A 116 0.87 -15.73 -6.62
N SER A 117 0.07 -15.46 -7.67
CA SER A 117 -0.69 -16.50 -8.37
C SER A 117 0.20 -17.51 -9.10
N ASP A 118 1.34 -17.06 -9.63
CA ASP A 118 2.33 -17.91 -10.30
C ASP A 118 3.01 -18.85 -9.28
N ALA A 119 3.42 -18.32 -8.12
CA ALA A 119 4.00 -19.11 -7.04
C ALA A 119 2.98 -20.09 -6.43
N GLN A 120 1.72 -19.69 -6.27
CA GLN A 120 0.65 -20.57 -5.77
C GLN A 120 0.33 -21.70 -6.77
N SER A 121 0.31 -21.40 -8.07
CA SER A 121 0.13 -22.39 -9.14
C SER A 121 1.31 -23.37 -9.18
N SER A 122 2.55 -22.86 -9.08
CA SER A 122 3.77 -23.67 -9.00
C SER A 122 3.78 -24.59 -7.76
N TYR A 123 3.33 -24.11 -6.60
CA TYR A 123 3.19 -24.91 -5.39
C TYR A 123 2.14 -26.02 -5.54
N ALA A 124 0.99 -25.73 -6.17
CA ALA A 124 -0.03 -26.74 -6.47
C ALA A 124 0.45 -27.79 -7.48
N GLN A 125 1.16 -27.36 -8.54
CA GLN A 125 1.77 -28.27 -9.52
C GLN A 125 2.87 -29.14 -8.88
N THR A 126 3.65 -28.59 -7.94
CA THR A 126 4.65 -29.33 -7.17
C THR A 126 4.00 -30.41 -6.29
N GLN A 127 2.89 -30.09 -5.60
CA GLN A 127 2.10 -31.09 -4.87
C GLN A 127 1.63 -32.23 -5.78
N GLN A 128 1.05 -31.92 -6.95
CA GLN A 128 0.58 -32.95 -7.86
C GLN A 128 1.71 -33.81 -8.44
N SER A 129 2.84 -33.21 -8.83
CA SER A 129 3.99 -33.95 -9.37
C SER A 129 4.60 -34.88 -8.32
N THR A 130 4.82 -34.37 -7.10
CA THR A 130 5.42 -35.15 -6.02
C THR A 130 4.49 -36.28 -5.54
N ALA A 131 3.17 -36.08 -5.54
CA ALA A 131 2.20 -37.14 -5.31
C ALA A 131 2.24 -38.22 -6.40
N ASN A 132 2.35 -37.81 -7.67
CA ASN A 132 2.47 -38.73 -8.81
C ASN A 132 3.76 -39.57 -8.75
N ASP A 133 4.90 -38.97 -8.36
CA ASP A 133 6.18 -39.66 -8.22
C ASP A 133 6.12 -40.74 -7.13
N ILE A 134 5.55 -40.41 -5.96
CA ILE A 134 5.36 -41.36 -4.85
C ILE A 134 4.40 -42.48 -5.27
N ALA A 135 3.27 -42.15 -5.90
CA ALA A 135 2.31 -43.13 -6.40
C ALA A 135 2.93 -44.07 -7.45
N THR A 136 3.80 -43.56 -8.32
CA THR A 136 4.52 -44.36 -9.33
C THR A 136 5.50 -45.35 -8.67
N ALA A 137 6.24 -44.90 -7.66
CA ALA A 137 7.13 -45.77 -6.89
C ALA A 137 6.35 -46.85 -6.11
N GLN A 138 5.19 -46.51 -5.54
CA GLN A 138 4.28 -47.46 -4.88
C GLN A 138 3.69 -48.48 -5.86
N GLN A 139 3.29 -48.07 -7.07
CA GLN A 139 2.81 -48.98 -8.11
C GLN A 139 3.89 -49.96 -8.57
N ALA A 140 5.15 -49.51 -8.67
CA ALA A 140 6.29 -50.38 -8.99
C ALA A 140 6.50 -51.46 -7.91
N LEU A 141 6.47 -51.07 -6.62
CA LEU A 141 6.55 -52.02 -5.50
C LEU A 141 5.35 -52.99 -5.48
N ALA A 142 4.13 -52.51 -5.73
CA ALA A 142 2.94 -53.36 -5.78
C ALA A 142 3.02 -54.42 -6.89
N LYS A 143 3.49 -54.03 -8.09
CA LYS A 143 3.73 -54.97 -9.20
C LYS A 143 4.81 -56.01 -8.86
N LEU A 144 5.90 -55.59 -8.21
CA LEU A 144 6.94 -56.51 -7.74
C LEU A 144 6.41 -57.47 -6.67
N THR A 145 5.59 -56.99 -5.74
CA THR A 145 4.95 -57.80 -4.69
C THR A 145 4.04 -58.88 -5.29
N LEU A 146 3.24 -58.53 -6.31
CA LEU A 146 2.39 -59.48 -7.03
C LEU A 146 3.21 -60.54 -7.80
N ASN A 147 4.25 -60.12 -8.54
CA ASN A 147 5.13 -61.02 -9.27
C ASN A 147 5.87 -61.99 -8.33
N TYR A 148 6.40 -61.49 -7.22
CA TYR A 148 7.07 -62.25 -6.18
C TYR A 148 6.12 -63.26 -5.51
N GLY A 149 4.92 -62.83 -5.12
CA GLY A 149 3.90 -63.70 -4.54
C GLY A 149 3.46 -64.82 -5.49
N ALA A 150 3.29 -64.50 -6.77
CA ALA A 150 2.98 -65.49 -7.81
C ALA A 150 4.13 -66.48 -8.03
N ALA A 151 5.38 -66.00 -8.07
CA ALA A 151 6.57 -66.86 -8.19
C ALA A 151 6.72 -67.81 -6.99
N LYS A 152 6.48 -67.33 -5.76
CA LYS A 152 6.47 -68.15 -4.54
C LYS A 152 5.38 -69.23 -4.56
N ALA A 153 4.16 -68.87 -4.96
CA ALA A 153 3.06 -69.82 -5.10
C ALA A 153 3.34 -70.88 -6.17
N ASN A 154 3.86 -70.46 -7.34
CA ASN A 154 4.25 -71.36 -8.42
C ASN A 154 5.38 -72.32 -8.00
N PHE A 155 6.42 -71.82 -7.33
CA PHE A 155 7.53 -72.65 -6.84
C PHE A 155 7.04 -73.75 -5.88
N SER A 156 6.20 -73.40 -4.91
CA SER A 156 5.62 -74.36 -3.96
C SER A 156 4.69 -75.37 -4.64
N SER A 157 3.85 -74.93 -5.57
CA SER A 157 2.95 -75.80 -6.36
C SER A 157 3.71 -76.76 -7.30
N LEU A 158 4.78 -76.27 -7.95
CA LEU A 158 5.65 -77.08 -8.80
C LEU A 158 6.43 -78.11 -7.97
N TYR A 159 6.92 -77.74 -6.78
CA TYR A 159 7.53 -78.68 -5.84
C TYR A 159 6.54 -79.78 -5.42
N GLY A 160 5.38 -79.42 -4.87
CA GLY A 160 4.38 -80.40 -4.41
C GLY A 160 3.87 -81.31 -5.54
N SER A 161 3.67 -80.78 -6.74
CA SER A 161 3.26 -81.58 -7.90
C SER A 161 4.42 -82.37 -8.54
N LEU A 162 5.68 -82.02 -8.30
CA LEU A 162 6.84 -82.80 -8.73
C LEU A 162 7.02 -84.05 -7.87
N ILE A 163 6.98 -83.93 -6.54
CA ILE A 163 7.15 -85.09 -5.64
C ILE A 163 6.08 -86.17 -5.91
N ASN A 164 4.84 -85.78 -6.24
CA ASN A 164 3.78 -86.72 -6.61
C ASN A 164 4.03 -87.42 -7.97
N ASP A 165 4.51 -86.70 -8.99
CA ASP A 165 4.93 -87.31 -10.27
C ASP A 165 6.11 -88.29 -10.06
N LEU A 166 7.09 -87.89 -9.25
CA LEU A 166 8.29 -88.66 -8.93
C LEU A 166 7.96 -89.97 -8.20
N ALA A 167 7.07 -89.93 -7.20
CA ALA A 167 6.57 -91.13 -6.54
C ALA A 167 5.78 -92.05 -7.49
N THR A 168 5.03 -91.47 -8.43
CA THR A 168 4.28 -92.22 -9.45
C THR A 168 5.23 -92.95 -10.41
N TYR A 169 6.25 -92.25 -10.92
CA TYR A 169 7.30 -92.80 -11.81
C TYR A 169 8.03 -93.99 -11.18
N VAL A 170 8.46 -93.85 -9.91
CA VAL A 170 9.08 -94.96 -9.16
C VAL A 170 8.15 -96.16 -9.00
N SER A 171 6.85 -95.93 -8.77
CA SER A 171 5.85 -96.99 -8.65
C SER A 171 5.65 -97.73 -9.97
N GLN A 172 5.49 -97.00 -11.08
CA GLN A 172 5.18 -97.56 -12.39
C GLN A 172 6.35 -98.33 -13.02
N ILE A 173 7.61 -97.97 -12.75
CA ILE A 173 8.77 -98.83 -13.09
C ILE A 173 8.60 -100.25 -12.51
N SER A 174 8.05 -100.35 -11.30
CA SER A 174 7.79 -101.65 -10.65
C SER A 174 6.54 -102.35 -11.16
N VAL A 175 5.56 -101.62 -11.73
CA VAL A 175 4.43 -102.20 -12.47
C VAL A 175 4.90 -102.77 -13.81
N ALA A 176 5.72 -102.04 -14.56
CA ALA A 176 6.30 -102.49 -15.82
C ALA A 176 7.15 -103.77 -15.64
N GLN A 177 7.90 -103.88 -14.54
CA GLN A 177 8.67 -105.11 -14.25
C GLN A 177 7.75 -106.32 -13.97
N GLN A 178 6.63 -106.12 -13.28
CA GLN A 178 5.62 -107.19 -13.07
C GLN A 178 4.92 -107.59 -14.39
N GLN A 179 4.63 -106.63 -15.27
CA GLN A 179 4.12 -106.90 -16.61
C GLN A 179 5.11 -107.74 -17.42
N VAL A 180 6.40 -107.40 -17.43
CA VAL A 180 7.44 -108.20 -18.09
C VAL A 180 7.51 -109.63 -17.53
N GLN A 181 7.49 -109.79 -16.20
CA GLN A 181 7.52 -111.12 -15.56
C GLN A 181 6.30 -111.97 -15.96
N LYS A 182 5.10 -111.38 -16.06
CA LYS A 182 3.91 -112.08 -16.57
C LYS A 182 4.10 -112.50 -18.03
N ILE A 183 4.54 -111.59 -18.90
CA ILE A 183 4.77 -111.87 -20.32
C ILE A 183 5.81 -112.98 -20.50
N GLN A 184 6.90 -112.99 -19.71
CA GLN A 184 7.90 -114.06 -19.73
C GLN A 184 7.30 -115.42 -19.37
N SER A 185 6.41 -115.48 -18.36
CA SER A 185 5.68 -116.70 -17.99
C SER A 185 4.75 -117.18 -19.11
N ASP A 186 3.98 -116.28 -19.71
CA ASP A 186 3.02 -116.63 -20.77
C ASP A 186 3.73 -117.11 -22.05
N LEU A 187 4.83 -116.46 -22.44
CA LEU A 187 5.66 -116.88 -23.58
C LEU A 187 6.37 -118.22 -23.35
N ALA A 188 6.71 -118.56 -22.10
CA ALA A 188 7.27 -119.86 -21.73
C ALA A 188 6.21 -120.98 -21.76
N ALA A 189 4.94 -120.67 -21.46
CA ALA A 189 3.82 -121.61 -21.51
C ALA A 189 3.29 -121.84 -22.94
N ALA A 190 3.44 -120.86 -23.83
CA ALA A 190 2.99 -120.93 -25.23
C ALA A 190 3.84 -121.84 -26.13
N THR A 191 3.38 -122.11 -27.36
CA THR A 191 4.07 -122.99 -28.33
C THR A 191 5.45 -122.45 -28.71
N GLN A 192 6.47 -123.31 -28.71
CA GLN A 192 7.89 -122.94 -28.85
C GLN A 192 8.37 -122.76 -30.31
N ILE A 193 7.57 -122.04 -31.10
CA ILE A 193 7.93 -121.60 -32.46
C ILE A 193 9.13 -120.64 -32.45
N SER A 194 9.76 -120.42 -33.61
CA SER A 194 10.97 -119.56 -33.69
C SER A 194 10.68 -118.11 -33.27
N ASP A 195 9.52 -117.59 -33.63
CA ASP A 195 9.11 -116.21 -33.35
C ASP A 195 8.85 -115.99 -31.85
N ASN A 196 8.34 -117.00 -31.14
CA ASN A 196 8.21 -117.00 -29.67
C ASN A 196 9.60 -116.97 -29.02
N ARG A 197 10.55 -117.82 -29.46
CA ARG A 197 11.93 -117.82 -28.94
C ARG A 197 12.67 -116.49 -29.16
N SER A 198 12.40 -115.80 -30.27
CA SER A 198 12.84 -114.42 -30.48
C SER A 198 12.19 -113.45 -29.49
N ALA A 199 10.86 -113.52 -29.30
CA ALA A 199 10.13 -112.67 -28.37
C ALA A 199 10.58 -112.88 -26.91
N GLN A 200 10.77 -114.12 -26.45
CA GLN A 200 11.34 -114.44 -25.13
C GLN A 200 12.71 -113.78 -24.94
N THR A 201 13.58 -113.87 -25.94
CA THR A 201 14.92 -113.26 -25.90
C THR A 201 14.83 -111.74 -25.73
N SER A 202 13.95 -111.08 -26.48
CA SER A 202 13.69 -109.64 -26.33
C SER A 202 13.03 -109.29 -24.98
N MET A 203 12.10 -110.08 -24.48
CA MET A 203 11.48 -109.83 -23.16
C MET A 203 12.45 -110.03 -21.99
N ASN A 204 13.40 -110.95 -22.12
CA ASN A 204 14.50 -111.10 -21.16
C ASN A 204 15.42 -109.87 -21.14
N GLN A 205 15.67 -109.24 -22.30
CA GLN A 205 16.40 -107.97 -22.39
C GLN A 205 15.60 -106.81 -21.76
N ALA A 206 14.28 -106.76 -21.96
CA ALA A 206 13.40 -105.78 -21.32
C ALA A 206 13.41 -105.90 -19.79
N GLY A 207 13.30 -107.12 -19.25
CA GLY A 207 13.30 -107.37 -17.80
C GLY A 207 14.66 -107.12 -17.14
N ALA A 208 15.76 -107.32 -17.86
CA ALA A 208 17.10 -106.92 -17.42
C ALA A 208 17.25 -105.39 -17.36
N ALA A 209 16.79 -104.67 -18.39
CA ALA A 209 16.82 -103.21 -18.41
C ALA A 209 15.95 -102.61 -17.28
N LEU A 210 14.73 -103.11 -17.06
CA LEU A 210 13.90 -102.65 -15.95
C LEU A 210 14.48 -103.03 -14.57
N GLY A 211 15.15 -104.17 -14.45
CA GLY A 211 15.92 -104.52 -13.24
C GLY A 211 17.06 -103.53 -12.96
N ASN A 212 17.76 -103.07 -14.00
CA ASN A 212 18.75 -101.99 -13.88
C ASN A 212 18.07 -100.67 -13.48
N ALA A 213 16.91 -100.33 -14.05
CA ALA A 213 16.14 -99.14 -13.69
C ALA A 213 15.76 -99.13 -12.20
N GLN A 214 15.22 -100.25 -11.69
CA GLN A 214 14.93 -100.44 -10.26
C GLN A 214 16.19 -100.31 -9.39
N SER A 215 17.34 -100.80 -9.87
CA SER A 215 18.62 -100.69 -9.16
C SER A 215 19.12 -99.24 -9.07
N TYR A 216 18.97 -98.44 -10.13
CA TYR A 216 19.25 -96.98 -10.09
C TYR A 216 18.30 -96.23 -9.15
N VAL A 217 17.03 -96.62 -9.12
CA VAL A 217 16.04 -96.03 -8.19
C VAL A 217 16.44 -96.29 -6.74
N GLN A 218 16.76 -97.53 -6.37
CA GLN A 218 17.17 -97.85 -4.99
C GLN A 218 18.52 -97.25 -4.61
N GLY A 219 19.51 -97.22 -5.53
CA GLY A 219 20.89 -96.84 -5.23
C GLY A 219 21.22 -95.35 -5.35
N VAL A 220 20.48 -94.58 -6.15
CA VAL A 220 20.83 -93.18 -6.48
C VAL A 220 19.65 -92.22 -6.31
N TYR A 221 18.47 -92.60 -6.78
CA TYR A 221 17.31 -91.70 -6.87
C TYR A 221 16.82 -91.22 -5.50
N THR A 222 16.57 -92.13 -4.56
CA THR A 222 16.03 -91.78 -3.22
C THR A 222 16.91 -90.78 -2.48
N ALA A 223 18.24 -90.86 -2.66
CA ALA A 223 19.18 -89.88 -2.10
C ALA A 223 19.06 -88.52 -2.81
N ALA A 224 19.04 -88.50 -4.15
CA ALA A 224 18.92 -87.27 -4.93
C ALA A 224 17.57 -86.55 -4.74
N GLU A 225 16.49 -87.29 -4.53
CA GLU A 225 15.18 -86.74 -4.13
C GLU A 225 15.24 -86.12 -2.72
N GLY A 226 15.82 -86.81 -1.74
CA GLY A 226 16.00 -86.30 -0.39
C GLY A 226 16.86 -85.02 -0.33
N ASP A 227 17.96 -84.97 -1.10
CA ASP A 227 18.79 -83.78 -1.25
C ASP A 227 18.02 -82.60 -1.90
N TYR A 228 17.15 -82.88 -2.87
CA TYR A 228 16.30 -81.86 -3.50
C TYR A 228 15.22 -81.34 -2.55
N VAL A 229 14.55 -82.21 -1.81
CA VAL A 229 13.59 -81.84 -0.75
C VAL A 229 14.26 -80.97 0.32
N ALA A 230 15.45 -81.34 0.78
CA ALA A 230 16.22 -80.56 1.75
C ALA A 230 16.57 -79.17 1.20
N ALA A 231 17.04 -79.07 -0.05
CA ALA A 231 17.38 -77.80 -0.67
C ALA A 231 16.16 -76.89 -0.93
N VAL A 232 15.00 -77.46 -1.29
CA VAL A 232 13.73 -76.72 -1.39
C VAL A 232 13.30 -76.18 -0.03
N HIS A 233 13.42 -76.95 1.04
CA HIS A 233 13.11 -76.47 2.39
C HIS A 233 14.04 -75.34 2.86
N LEU A 234 15.34 -75.39 2.53
CA LEU A 234 16.26 -74.26 2.76
C LEU A 234 15.79 -72.99 2.03
N VAL A 235 15.47 -73.09 0.74
CA VAL A 235 14.94 -71.96 -0.05
C VAL A 235 13.66 -71.39 0.56
N LEU A 236 12.70 -72.23 0.94
CA LEU A 236 11.43 -71.80 1.52
C LEU A 236 11.61 -71.14 2.90
N ASN A 237 12.57 -71.60 3.71
CA ASN A 237 12.88 -70.98 5.00
C ASN A 237 13.40 -69.54 4.84
N GLU A 238 14.34 -69.30 3.93
CA GLU A 238 14.88 -67.96 3.71
C GLU A 238 13.87 -67.01 3.04
N VAL A 239 12.99 -67.53 2.19
CA VAL A 239 11.83 -66.79 1.66
C VAL A 239 10.87 -66.37 2.78
N ASN A 240 10.57 -67.26 3.73
CA ASN A 240 9.75 -66.93 4.90
C ASN A 240 10.45 -65.94 5.85
N ALA A 241 11.79 -66.02 5.99
CA ALA A 241 12.57 -65.08 6.78
C ALA A 241 12.57 -63.66 6.16
N PHE A 242 12.68 -63.56 4.83
CA PHE A 242 12.52 -62.31 4.10
C PHE A 242 11.11 -61.72 4.31
N ASP A 243 10.06 -62.51 4.12
CA ASP A 243 8.67 -62.06 4.32
C ASP A 243 8.43 -61.54 5.75
N ALA A 244 8.99 -62.22 6.76
CA ALA A 244 8.91 -61.80 8.15
C ALA A 244 9.66 -60.48 8.40
N ALA A 245 10.85 -60.28 7.80
CA ALA A 245 11.59 -59.04 7.89
C ALA A 245 10.83 -57.86 7.26
N ILE A 246 10.27 -58.06 6.05
CA ILE A 246 9.43 -57.05 5.38
C ILE A 246 8.18 -56.72 6.21
N ALA A 247 7.47 -57.72 6.74
CA ALA A 247 6.31 -57.50 7.59
C ALA A 247 6.62 -56.75 8.90
N ALA A 248 7.84 -56.92 9.43
CA ALA A 248 8.34 -56.20 10.61
C ALA A 248 8.91 -54.80 10.30
N ASN A 249 9.05 -54.41 9.03
CA ASN A 249 9.87 -53.27 8.58
C ASN A 249 11.34 -53.34 9.05
N ALA A 250 11.87 -54.56 9.19
CA ALA A 250 13.26 -54.84 9.54
C ALA A 250 14.15 -54.94 8.28
N ASP A 251 15.47 -54.94 8.48
CA ASP A 251 16.45 -55.11 7.40
C ASP A 251 16.42 -56.56 6.84
N PRO A 252 16.08 -56.77 5.55
CA PRO A 252 16.00 -58.09 4.94
C PRO A 252 17.36 -58.63 4.43
N THR A 253 18.46 -57.89 4.55
CA THR A 253 19.77 -58.26 3.94
C THR A 253 20.42 -59.52 4.51
N GLY A 254 19.99 -60.01 5.68
CA GLY A 254 20.38 -61.34 6.16
C GLY A 254 19.82 -62.46 5.26
N ALA A 255 18.50 -62.45 5.08
CA ALA A 255 17.79 -63.46 4.29
C ALA A 255 18.26 -63.51 2.82
N SER A 256 18.68 -62.38 2.23
CA SER A 256 19.21 -62.39 0.84
C SER A 256 20.58 -63.07 0.72
N GLN A 257 21.47 -62.94 1.72
CA GLN A 257 22.75 -63.66 1.77
C GLN A 257 22.54 -65.17 2.02
N GLN A 258 21.60 -65.50 2.89
CA GLN A 258 21.27 -66.89 3.22
C GLN A 258 20.57 -67.59 2.05
N LEU A 259 19.65 -66.91 1.34
CA LEU A 259 19.03 -67.39 0.12
C LEU A 259 20.06 -67.71 -0.98
N ALA A 260 21.09 -66.87 -1.16
CA ALA A 260 22.16 -67.14 -2.13
C ALA A 260 22.90 -68.47 -1.81
N THR A 261 23.04 -68.82 -0.53
CA THR A 261 23.59 -70.12 -0.11
C THR A 261 22.60 -71.26 -0.43
N ALA A 262 21.30 -71.06 -0.16
CA ALA A 262 20.25 -72.02 -0.49
C ALA A 262 20.11 -72.28 -2.00
N GLN A 263 20.35 -71.27 -2.87
CA GLN A 263 20.39 -71.44 -4.32
C GLN A 263 21.51 -72.37 -4.80
N VAL A 264 22.69 -72.33 -4.17
CA VAL A 264 23.81 -73.21 -4.51
C VAL A 264 23.48 -74.66 -4.13
N ALA A 265 22.86 -74.87 -2.96
CA ALA A 265 22.32 -76.17 -2.58
C ALA A 265 21.24 -76.67 -3.57
N TYR A 266 20.28 -75.81 -3.93
CA TYR A 266 19.19 -76.14 -4.84
C TYR A 266 19.67 -76.51 -6.25
N SER A 267 20.57 -75.71 -6.84
CA SER A 267 21.13 -76.00 -8.16
C SER A 267 21.96 -77.29 -8.18
N THR A 268 22.72 -77.57 -7.11
CA THR A 268 23.45 -78.83 -6.94
C THR A 268 22.50 -80.03 -6.83
N ALA A 269 21.43 -79.91 -6.04
CA ALA A 269 20.43 -80.96 -5.89
C ALA A 269 19.62 -81.20 -7.17
N VAL A 270 19.24 -80.14 -7.89
CA VAL A 270 18.59 -80.20 -9.22
C VAL A 270 19.44 -80.98 -10.23
N ALA A 271 20.75 -80.73 -10.28
CA ALA A 271 21.64 -81.47 -11.19
C ALA A 271 21.71 -82.97 -10.85
N ARG A 272 21.76 -83.31 -9.55
CA ARG A 272 21.78 -84.69 -9.07
C ARG A 272 20.44 -85.40 -9.33
N LEU A 273 19.31 -84.77 -9.03
CA LEU A 273 17.96 -85.32 -9.28
C LEU A 273 17.71 -85.50 -10.78
N THR A 274 18.07 -84.54 -11.62
CA THR A 274 17.93 -84.66 -13.08
C THR A 274 18.71 -85.88 -13.62
N SER A 275 19.96 -86.04 -13.16
CA SER A 275 20.79 -87.20 -13.52
C SER A 275 20.21 -88.53 -13.03
N ALA A 276 19.59 -88.53 -11.84
CA ALA A 276 18.93 -89.69 -11.26
C ALA A 276 17.59 -90.05 -11.93
N ILE A 277 16.95 -89.12 -12.64
CA ILE A 277 15.79 -89.39 -13.50
C ILE A 277 16.26 -89.96 -14.86
N ASP A 278 17.31 -89.40 -15.44
CA ASP A 278 17.79 -89.78 -16.78
C ASP A 278 18.37 -91.20 -16.86
N ALA A 279 19.07 -91.67 -15.81
CA ALA A 279 19.63 -93.03 -15.78
C ALA A 279 18.57 -94.15 -15.90
N PRO A 280 17.51 -94.22 -15.07
CA PRO A 280 16.41 -95.17 -15.26
C PRO A 280 15.61 -94.89 -16.54
N ASN A 281 15.44 -93.63 -16.99
CA ASN A 281 14.74 -93.33 -18.25
C ASN A 281 15.46 -93.94 -19.48
N GLY A 282 16.80 -93.94 -19.50
CA GLY A 282 17.58 -94.63 -20.53
C GLY A 282 17.37 -96.15 -20.52
N GLN A 283 17.19 -96.74 -19.34
CA GLN A 283 16.85 -98.17 -19.21
C GLN A 283 15.40 -98.46 -19.65
N ILE A 284 14.44 -97.58 -19.33
CA ILE A 284 13.05 -97.66 -19.81
C ILE A 284 12.99 -97.59 -21.34
N GLY A 285 13.75 -96.69 -21.99
CA GLY A 285 13.86 -96.65 -23.45
C GLY A 285 14.49 -97.91 -24.06
N SER A 286 15.42 -98.55 -23.34
CA SER A 286 16.00 -99.85 -23.73
C SER A 286 14.97 -100.98 -23.62
N ALA A 287 14.15 -100.98 -22.55
CA ALA A 287 13.05 -101.91 -22.36
C ALA A 287 11.94 -101.71 -23.42
N LEU A 288 11.60 -100.46 -23.78
CA LEU A 288 10.62 -100.12 -24.81
C LEU A 288 11.06 -100.64 -26.20
N SER A 289 12.34 -100.48 -26.53
CA SER A 289 12.94 -101.01 -27.76
C SER A 289 12.91 -102.53 -27.82
N SER A 290 13.17 -103.17 -26.68
CA SER A 290 13.14 -104.63 -26.53
C SER A 290 11.70 -105.18 -26.62
N ALA A 291 10.74 -104.59 -25.90
CA ALA A 291 9.32 -104.94 -25.97
C ALA A 291 8.74 -104.73 -27.39
N THR A 292 9.18 -103.68 -28.11
CA THR A 292 8.80 -103.45 -29.51
C THR A 292 9.32 -104.58 -30.42
N SER A 293 10.54 -105.08 -30.16
CA SER A 293 11.14 -106.19 -30.90
C SER A 293 10.40 -107.53 -30.63
N ALA A 294 9.95 -107.75 -29.39
CA ALA A 294 9.08 -108.86 -29.04
C ALA A 294 7.72 -108.75 -29.74
N GLN A 295 7.08 -107.56 -29.68
CA GLN A 295 5.80 -107.29 -30.32
C GLN A 295 5.83 -107.53 -31.84
N ASN A 296 6.92 -107.14 -32.50
CA ASN A 296 7.14 -107.38 -33.93
C ASN A 296 7.29 -108.88 -34.23
N SER A 297 8.05 -109.61 -33.40
CA SER A 297 8.22 -111.06 -33.52
C SER A 297 6.88 -111.80 -33.39
N LEU A 298 6.03 -111.44 -32.42
CA LEU A 298 4.71 -112.06 -32.25
C LEU A 298 3.66 -111.63 -33.29
N ASN A 299 3.98 -110.66 -34.15
CA ASN A 299 3.09 -110.08 -35.16
C ASN A 299 3.33 -110.62 -36.59
N THR A 300 4.23 -111.58 -36.78
CA THR A 300 4.40 -112.32 -38.05
C THR A 300 3.13 -113.10 -38.41
N VAL A 301 3.03 -113.53 -39.67
CA VAL A 301 1.92 -114.41 -40.12
C VAL A 301 1.89 -115.72 -39.32
N ASN A 302 3.06 -116.30 -39.05
CA ASN A 302 3.19 -117.59 -38.34
C ASN A 302 2.83 -117.45 -36.86
N ALA A 303 3.32 -116.41 -36.17
CA ALA A 303 2.99 -116.19 -34.77
C ALA A 303 1.52 -115.82 -34.56
N LYS A 304 0.89 -115.08 -35.48
CA LYS A 304 -0.54 -114.74 -35.44
C LYS A 304 -1.48 -115.92 -35.67
N ALA A 305 -1.01 -117.00 -36.29
CA ALA A 305 -1.79 -118.22 -36.43
C ALA A 305 -1.89 -119.03 -35.11
N ASP A 306 -1.04 -118.74 -34.12
CA ASP A 306 -1.04 -119.40 -32.82
C ASP A 306 -1.77 -118.55 -31.76
N VAL A 307 -2.91 -119.06 -31.29
CA VAL A 307 -3.76 -118.41 -30.28
C VAL A 307 -3.18 -118.44 -28.87
N SER A 308 -2.20 -119.31 -28.57
CA SER A 308 -1.51 -119.31 -27.27
C SER A 308 -0.67 -118.04 -27.04
N LEU A 309 -0.38 -117.30 -28.12
CA LEU A 309 0.38 -116.05 -28.09
C LEU A 309 -0.50 -114.79 -28.02
N ASP A 310 -1.84 -114.90 -28.04
CA ASP A 310 -2.72 -113.71 -28.02
C ASP A 310 -2.66 -112.93 -26.71
N THR A 311 -2.63 -113.60 -25.55
CA THR A 311 -2.44 -112.95 -24.24
C THR A 311 -1.10 -112.20 -24.20
N ALA A 312 -0.01 -112.83 -24.65
CA ALA A 312 1.30 -112.20 -24.69
C ALA A 312 1.36 -111.01 -25.67
N ARG A 313 0.66 -111.09 -26.82
CA ARG A 313 0.49 -109.94 -27.73
C ARG A 313 -0.23 -108.78 -27.06
N ALA A 314 -1.31 -109.04 -26.31
CA ALA A 314 -2.08 -108.01 -25.62
C ALA A 314 -1.29 -107.36 -24.47
N ASP A 315 -0.59 -108.17 -23.66
CA ASP A 315 0.17 -107.69 -22.52
C ASP A 315 1.44 -106.93 -22.93
N ILE A 316 2.11 -107.33 -24.02
CA ILE A 316 3.22 -106.53 -24.58
C ILE A 316 2.70 -105.18 -25.09
N ALA A 317 1.54 -105.13 -25.73
CA ALA A 317 0.94 -103.85 -26.13
C ALA A 317 0.61 -102.96 -24.92
N ALA A 318 0.11 -103.52 -23.82
CA ALA A 318 -0.12 -102.80 -22.56
C ALA A 318 1.18 -102.33 -21.89
N LEU A 319 2.25 -103.14 -21.94
CA LEU A 319 3.58 -102.76 -21.48
C LEU A 319 4.17 -101.62 -22.31
N LEU A 320 4.01 -101.64 -23.64
CA LEU A 320 4.47 -100.55 -24.52
C LEU A 320 3.79 -99.22 -24.17
N VAL A 321 2.49 -99.23 -23.86
CA VAL A 321 1.78 -98.06 -23.35
C VAL A 321 2.33 -97.60 -22.00
N THR A 322 2.57 -98.55 -21.08
CA THR A 322 3.14 -98.26 -19.75
C THR A 322 4.52 -97.60 -19.86
N LEU A 323 5.46 -98.22 -20.58
CA LEU A 323 6.82 -97.72 -20.79
C LEU A 323 6.85 -96.36 -21.51
N THR A 324 5.94 -96.12 -22.46
CA THR A 324 5.82 -94.82 -23.14
C THR A 324 5.31 -93.74 -22.17
N GLY A 325 4.36 -94.10 -21.29
CA GLY A 325 3.90 -93.24 -20.20
C GLY A 325 5.04 -92.83 -19.26
N GLU A 326 5.93 -93.76 -18.92
CA GLU A 326 7.07 -93.48 -18.04
C GLU A 326 8.11 -92.55 -18.65
N GLN A 327 8.41 -92.67 -19.94
CA GLN A 327 9.29 -91.70 -20.62
C GLN A 327 8.69 -90.29 -20.65
N GLN A 328 7.35 -90.19 -20.79
CA GLN A 328 6.65 -88.91 -20.67
C GLN A 328 6.62 -88.40 -19.22
N GLY A 329 6.51 -89.28 -18.22
CA GLY A 329 6.60 -88.96 -16.79
C GLY A 329 7.96 -88.36 -16.42
N ALA A 330 9.06 -89.00 -16.82
CA ALA A 330 10.42 -88.47 -16.65
C ALA A 330 10.59 -87.08 -17.32
N THR A 331 10.01 -86.90 -18.50
CA THR A 331 10.02 -85.62 -19.23
C THR A 331 9.21 -84.54 -18.48
N ASN A 332 8.04 -84.88 -17.97
CA ASN A 332 7.18 -83.98 -17.19
C ASN A 332 7.85 -83.52 -15.89
N ALA A 333 8.49 -84.45 -15.17
CA ALA A 333 9.27 -84.15 -13.96
C ALA A 333 10.41 -83.16 -14.26
N LYS A 334 11.21 -83.40 -15.31
CA LYS A 334 12.29 -82.48 -15.74
C LYS A 334 11.76 -81.10 -16.18
N ASN A 335 10.58 -81.05 -16.79
CA ASN A 335 9.92 -79.78 -17.13
C ASN A 335 9.43 -79.02 -15.88
N LYS A 336 8.93 -79.72 -14.84
CA LYS A 336 8.57 -79.12 -13.54
C LYS A 336 9.80 -78.57 -12.82
N ILE A 337 10.91 -79.32 -12.79
CA ILE A 337 12.21 -78.88 -12.22
C ILE A 337 12.69 -77.57 -12.88
N THR A 338 12.65 -77.50 -14.22
CA THR A 338 13.04 -76.30 -14.97
C THR A 338 12.16 -75.09 -14.62
N GLN A 339 10.83 -75.26 -14.57
CA GLN A 339 9.90 -74.18 -14.21
C GLN A 339 10.04 -73.73 -12.74
N ALA A 340 10.38 -74.65 -11.83
CA ALA A 340 10.70 -74.31 -10.44
C ALA A 340 12.00 -73.46 -10.38
N GLY A 341 13.01 -73.78 -11.19
CA GLY A 341 14.22 -72.95 -11.34
C GLY A 341 13.92 -71.51 -11.82
N ILE A 342 13.03 -71.34 -12.80
CA ILE A 342 12.59 -70.01 -13.29
C ILE A 342 11.82 -69.25 -12.19
N SER A 343 10.97 -69.96 -11.44
CA SER A 343 10.24 -69.37 -10.31
C SER A 343 11.20 -68.91 -9.20
N LEU A 344 12.22 -69.72 -8.88
CA LEU A 344 13.27 -69.37 -7.91
C LEU A 344 14.11 -68.17 -8.38
N ALA A 345 14.48 -68.10 -9.66
CA ALA A 345 15.19 -66.92 -10.18
C ALA A 345 14.39 -65.62 -9.98
N THR A 346 13.07 -65.67 -10.17
CA THR A 346 12.16 -64.55 -9.94
C THR A 346 12.04 -64.18 -8.44
N ILE A 347 12.03 -65.19 -7.56
CA ILE A 347 12.06 -65.01 -6.10
C ILE A 347 13.36 -64.32 -5.67
N THR A 348 14.51 -64.76 -6.21
CA THR A 348 15.82 -64.19 -5.84
C THR A 348 16.02 -62.78 -6.38
N ASP A 349 15.58 -62.46 -7.60
CA ASP A 349 15.64 -61.08 -8.11
C ASP A 349 14.90 -60.09 -7.19
N ALA A 350 13.71 -60.48 -6.72
CA ALA A 350 12.95 -59.70 -5.75
C ALA A 350 13.71 -59.55 -4.43
N ILE A 351 14.13 -60.66 -3.80
CA ILE A 351 14.74 -60.69 -2.47
C ILE A 351 16.11 -59.99 -2.43
N SER A 352 16.96 -60.24 -3.42
CA SER A 352 18.36 -59.77 -3.43
C SER A 352 18.56 -58.40 -4.08
N GLY A 353 17.51 -57.82 -4.70
CA GLY A 353 17.64 -56.54 -5.41
C GLY A 353 16.32 -55.79 -5.58
N SER A 354 15.45 -56.23 -6.47
CA SER A 354 14.34 -55.44 -7.01
C SER A 354 13.36 -54.95 -5.94
N TYR A 355 13.04 -55.75 -4.91
CA TYR A 355 12.13 -55.35 -3.83
C TYR A 355 12.78 -54.30 -2.90
N ILE A 356 14.04 -54.52 -2.52
CA ILE A 356 14.81 -53.61 -1.67
C ILE A 356 15.00 -52.25 -2.37
N THR A 357 15.38 -52.27 -3.65
CA THR A 357 15.51 -51.07 -4.49
C THR A 357 14.17 -50.34 -4.66
N ALA A 358 13.04 -51.05 -4.76
CA ALA A 358 11.72 -50.43 -4.82
C ALA A 358 11.33 -49.72 -3.51
N LEU A 359 11.62 -50.32 -2.34
CA LEU A 359 11.46 -49.65 -1.04
C LEU A 359 12.33 -48.39 -0.93
N GLN A 360 13.62 -48.51 -1.27
CA GLN A 360 14.56 -47.38 -1.28
C GLN A 360 14.10 -46.24 -2.21
N ASN A 361 13.54 -46.58 -3.39
CA ASN A 361 12.99 -45.60 -4.33
C ASN A 361 11.77 -44.85 -3.78
N ILE A 362 10.91 -45.49 -2.99
CA ILE A 362 9.79 -44.81 -2.31
C ILE A 362 10.32 -43.81 -1.28
N THR A 363 11.26 -44.22 -0.41
CA THR A 363 11.88 -43.33 0.58
C THR A 363 12.60 -42.16 -0.10
N ALA A 364 13.34 -42.42 -1.18
CA ALA A 364 14.00 -41.37 -1.97
C ALA A 364 13.01 -40.42 -2.67
N ALA A 365 11.85 -40.92 -3.13
CA ALA A 365 10.78 -40.10 -3.68
C ALA A 365 10.15 -39.20 -2.60
N GLN A 366 9.91 -39.73 -1.39
CA GLN A 366 9.41 -38.96 -0.25
C GLN A 366 10.38 -37.85 0.18
N ILE A 367 11.69 -38.12 0.21
CA ILE A 367 12.72 -37.13 0.53
C ILE A 367 12.74 -36.02 -0.54
N ARG A 368 12.74 -36.36 -1.83
CA ARG A 368 12.67 -35.37 -2.92
C ARG A 368 11.37 -34.55 -2.85
N ALA A 369 10.23 -35.20 -2.58
CA ALA A 369 8.95 -34.54 -2.43
C ALA A 369 8.97 -33.48 -1.32
N ALA A 370 9.47 -33.83 -0.14
CA ALA A 370 9.60 -32.90 0.99
C ALA A 370 10.52 -31.71 0.64
N GLN A 371 11.64 -31.94 -0.04
CA GLN A 371 12.57 -30.90 -0.46
C GLN A 371 11.94 -29.96 -1.50
N SER A 372 11.31 -30.49 -2.56
CA SER A 372 10.63 -29.69 -3.58
C SER A 372 9.48 -28.88 -3.01
N LEU A 373 8.66 -29.48 -2.14
CA LEU A 373 7.55 -28.78 -1.47
C LEU A 373 8.06 -27.66 -0.55
N GLN A 374 9.15 -27.89 0.20
CA GLN A 374 9.75 -26.85 1.03
C GLN A 374 10.30 -25.69 0.19
N SER A 375 10.97 -25.97 -0.94
CA SER A 375 11.46 -24.93 -1.85
C SER A 375 10.33 -24.11 -2.48
N ALA A 376 9.25 -24.77 -2.91
CA ALA A 376 8.07 -24.10 -3.45
C ALA A 376 7.32 -23.29 -2.38
N GLN A 377 7.17 -23.82 -1.16
CA GLN A 377 6.56 -23.12 -0.03
C GLN A 377 7.38 -21.88 0.38
N THR A 378 8.70 -21.97 0.44
CA THR A 378 9.57 -20.81 0.70
C THR A 378 9.42 -19.75 -0.40
N SER A 379 9.31 -20.18 -1.66
CA SER A 379 9.10 -19.28 -2.81
C SER A 379 7.76 -18.56 -2.75
N LEU A 380 6.70 -19.22 -2.27
CA LEU A 380 5.39 -18.63 -2.03
C LEU A 380 5.39 -17.68 -0.81
N ASN A 381 6.01 -18.08 0.30
CA ASN A 381 6.12 -17.29 1.53
C ASN A 381 6.87 -15.96 1.34
N ASN A 382 7.74 -15.87 0.33
CA ASN A 382 8.47 -14.64 0.01
C ASN A 382 7.63 -13.62 -0.79
N GLN A 383 6.54 -14.03 -1.46
CA GLN A 383 5.79 -13.11 -2.34
C GLN A 383 5.09 -11.96 -1.61
N PRO A 384 4.51 -12.12 -0.40
CA PRO A 384 4.00 -10.98 0.38
C PRO A 384 5.05 -9.89 0.63
N SER A 385 6.31 -10.27 0.87
CA SER A 385 7.43 -9.33 1.03
C SER A 385 7.79 -8.61 -0.27
N ASN A 386 7.69 -9.30 -1.41
CA ASN A 386 7.88 -8.70 -2.74
C ASN A 386 6.76 -7.69 -3.05
N VAL A 387 5.50 -8.05 -2.80
CA VAL A 387 4.33 -7.17 -2.98
C VAL A 387 4.42 -5.95 -2.08
N GLN A 388 4.77 -6.11 -0.80
CA GLN A 388 4.95 -4.98 0.12
C GLN A 388 6.09 -4.06 -0.32
N SER A 389 7.20 -4.61 -0.82
CA SER A 389 8.32 -3.82 -1.34
C SER A 389 7.92 -3.01 -2.57
N ALA A 390 7.17 -3.62 -3.50
CA ALA A 390 6.64 -2.93 -4.68
C ALA A 390 5.58 -1.87 -4.33
N GLN A 391 4.71 -2.13 -3.34
CA GLN A 391 3.75 -1.15 -2.82
C GLN A 391 4.48 0.05 -2.21
N ASN A 392 5.54 -0.18 -1.42
CA ASN A 392 6.35 0.90 -0.87
C ASN A 392 7.01 1.74 -1.98
N SER A 393 7.47 1.11 -3.07
CA SER A 393 7.99 1.82 -4.25
C SER A 393 6.92 2.66 -4.96
N LEU A 394 5.68 2.15 -5.07
CA LEU A 394 4.54 2.87 -5.64
C LEU A 394 4.17 4.08 -4.78
N ASN A 395 3.96 3.90 -3.47
CA ASN A 395 3.65 4.99 -2.54
C ASN A 395 4.70 6.13 -2.58
N ASN A 396 5.99 5.75 -2.71
CA ASN A 396 7.09 6.72 -2.83
C ASN A 396 7.04 7.48 -4.17
N ALA A 397 6.72 6.80 -5.27
CA ALA A 397 6.56 7.44 -6.58
C ALA A 397 5.34 8.37 -6.63
N GLU A 398 4.21 7.96 -6.05
CA GLU A 398 3.00 8.78 -5.91
C GLU A 398 3.26 10.02 -5.06
N THR A 399 4.01 9.88 -3.95
CA THR A 399 4.42 11.00 -3.09
C THR A 399 5.35 11.97 -3.85
N ALA A 400 6.26 11.45 -4.68
CA ALA A 400 7.11 12.27 -5.54
C ALA A 400 6.31 13.00 -6.64
N LEU A 401 5.30 12.34 -7.24
CA LEU A 401 4.39 12.94 -8.22
C LEU A 401 3.55 14.06 -7.57
N ALA A 402 2.95 13.81 -6.40
CA ALA A 402 2.21 14.83 -5.66
C ALA A 402 3.10 16.02 -5.25
N THR A 403 4.37 15.77 -4.92
CA THR A 403 5.36 16.82 -4.63
C THR A 403 5.70 17.64 -5.89
N ALA A 404 5.92 16.99 -7.03
CA ALA A 404 6.19 17.65 -8.30
C ALA A 404 4.97 18.49 -8.77
N GLN A 405 3.76 17.97 -8.62
CA GLN A 405 2.52 18.68 -8.92
C GLN A 405 2.34 19.90 -8.02
N SER A 406 2.49 19.74 -6.69
CA SER A 406 2.45 20.87 -5.74
C SER A 406 3.49 21.94 -6.07
N ASN A 407 4.70 21.55 -6.45
CA ASN A 407 5.75 22.48 -6.86
C ASN A 407 5.39 23.26 -8.15
N LEU A 408 4.66 22.63 -9.09
CA LEU A 408 4.17 23.25 -10.31
C LEU A 408 2.96 24.18 -10.06
N ASP A 409 2.01 23.78 -9.21
CA ASP A 409 0.84 24.59 -8.85
C ASP A 409 1.23 25.87 -8.11
N ASN A 410 2.27 25.80 -7.27
CA ASN A 410 2.82 26.93 -6.53
C ASN A 410 3.69 27.89 -7.38
N THR A 411 3.78 27.71 -8.70
CA THR A 411 4.55 28.61 -9.59
C THR A 411 3.90 29.98 -9.83
N VAL A 412 2.62 30.15 -9.47
CA VAL A 412 1.88 31.42 -9.62
C VAL A 412 1.76 32.11 -8.27
N ILE A 413 2.55 33.16 -8.07
CA ILE A 413 2.56 33.97 -6.86
C ILE A 413 1.34 34.89 -6.88
N LYS A 414 0.54 34.88 -5.83
CA LYS A 414 -0.71 35.65 -5.69
C LYS A 414 -0.64 36.57 -4.49
N ALA A 415 -1.35 37.70 -4.54
CA ALA A 415 -1.52 38.57 -3.37
C ALA A 415 -2.35 37.88 -2.29
N THR A 416 -1.88 37.84 -1.04
CA THR A 416 -2.65 37.31 0.10
C THR A 416 -3.61 38.33 0.72
N VAL A 417 -3.37 39.63 0.47
CA VAL A 417 -4.20 40.77 0.91
C VAL A 417 -4.38 41.76 -0.24
N ALA A 418 -5.44 42.57 -0.19
CA ALA A 418 -5.55 43.74 -1.07
C ALA A 418 -4.60 44.86 -0.59
N GLY A 419 -4.01 45.59 -1.53
CA GLY A 419 -2.98 46.58 -1.19
C GLY A 419 -2.28 47.22 -2.38
N VAL A 420 -1.15 47.87 -2.12
CA VAL A 420 -0.28 48.49 -3.14
C VAL A 420 1.09 47.80 -3.14
N ILE A 421 1.63 47.52 -4.33
CA ILE A 421 2.99 46.97 -4.46
C ILE A 421 4.04 48.03 -4.07
N VAL A 422 4.78 47.76 -3.00
CA VAL A 422 5.84 48.63 -2.44
C VAL A 422 7.17 48.38 -3.13
N SER A 423 7.52 47.11 -3.34
CA SER A 423 8.76 46.70 -4.00
C SER A 423 8.60 45.35 -4.68
N ILE A 424 9.43 45.14 -5.70
CA ILE A 424 9.60 43.89 -6.43
C ILE A 424 11.11 43.65 -6.52
N SER A 425 11.59 42.55 -5.96
CA SER A 425 13.00 42.34 -5.64
C SER A 425 13.80 41.56 -6.71
N ALA A 426 13.15 41.18 -7.81
CA ALA A 426 13.78 40.55 -8.99
C ALA A 426 12.92 40.77 -10.25
N GLN A 427 13.52 40.67 -11.43
CA GLN A 427 12.89 40.87 -12.73
C GLN A 427 12.67 39.55 -13.49
N ALA A 428 11.90 39.60 -14.60
CA ALA A 428 11.73 38.46 -15.48
C ALA A 428 13.09 38.04 -16.09
N GLY A 429 13.44 36.76 -15.94
CA GLY A 429 14.75 36.20 -16.27
C GLY A 429 15.66 35.93 -15.06
N GLU A 430 15.41 36.56 -13.90
CA GLU A 430 16.23 36.41 -12.70
C GLU A 430 15.73 35.28 -11.77
N ASN A 431 16.59 34.81 -10.86
CA ASN A 431 16.27 33.74 -9.91
C ASN A 431 15.73 34.29 -8.58
N VAL A 432 14.68 33.66 -8.06
CA VAL A 432 14.03 33.97 -6.78
C VAL A 432 14.03 32.75 -5.85
N THR A 433 14.06 33.03 -4.54
CA THR A 433 14.13 32.03 -3.48
C THR A 433 12.98 32.17 -2.50
N SER A 434 12.44 31.04 -2.02
CA SER A 434 11.38 31.00 -1.02
C SER A 434 11.84 31.49 0.36
N ALA A 435 13.15 31.46 0.62
CA ALA A 435 13.77 31.84 1.89
C ALA A 435 14.12 33.34 2.00
N SER A 436 13.64 34.20 1.10
CA SER A 436 13.97 35.64 1.14
C SER A 436 13.41 36.35 2.37
N THR A 437 14.29 36.94 3.20
CA THR A 437 13.92 37.72 4.38
C THR A 437 13.44 39.13 4.06
N THR A 438 13.77 39.66 2.88
CA THR A 438 13.28 40.96 2.38
C THR A 438 11.90 40.86 1.75
N GLY A 439 11.55 39.69 1.20
CA GLY A 439 10.36 39.50 0.36
C GLY A 439 10.71 39.60 -1.13
N PHE A 440 10.19 38.71 -1.97
CA PHE A 440 10.28 38.88 -3.42
C PHE A 440 9.33 40.00 -3.91
N ILE A 441 8.10 40.03 -3.41
CA ILE A 441 7.16 41.15 -3.63
C ILE A 441 6.65 41.62 -2.26
N VAL A 442 6.62 42.93 -2.05
CA VAL A 442 6.12 43.52 -0.78
C VAL A 442 4.85 44.30 -1.07
N VAL A 443 3.78 44.02 -0.34
CA VAL A 443 2.46 44.65 -0.49
C VAL A 443 2.10 45.43 0.77
N ALA A 444 1.87 46.74 0.66
CA ALA A 444 1.32 47.56 1.74
C ALA A 444 -0.19 47.34 1.82
N ASN A 445 -0.71 46.93 2.97
CA ASN A 445 -2.12 46.66 3.16
C ASN A 445 -2.92 47.97 3.29
N THR A 446 -3.53 48.42 2.18
CA THR A 446 -4.36 49.62 2.15
C THR A 446 -5.81 49.38 2.60
N SER A 447 -6.15 48.16 3.05
CA SER A 447 -7.50 47.81 3.54
C SER A 447 -7.80 48.37 4.94
N SER A 448 -6.77 48.89 5.64
CA SER A 448 -6.89 49.66 6.86
C SER A 448 -5.75 50.67 6.93
N MET A 449 -6.07 51.92 7.21
CA MET A 449 -5.12 53.00 7.46
C MET A 449 -5.43 53.64 8.81
N ALA A 450 -4.40 54.10 9.52
CA ALA A 450 -4.56 54.84 10.77
C ALA A 450 -3.73 56.12 10.73
N LEU A 451 -4.27 57.20 11.28
CA LEU A 451 -3.49 58.39 11.63
C LEU A 451 -2.88 58.17 13.01
N HIS A 452 -1.56 58.09 13.06
CA HIS A 452 -0.79 58.05 14.30
C HIS A 452 -0.41 59.48 14.66
N GLY A 453 -1.03 60.01 15.72
CA GLY A 453 -0.82 61.37 16.19
C GLY A 453 -0.34 61.44 17.62
N THR A 454 -0.07 62.66 18.09
CA THR A 454 0.27 62.92 19.49
C THR A 454 -0.62 63.99 20.09
N ILE A 455 -0.77 63.95 21.41
CA ILE A 455 -1.68 64.83 22.16
C ILE A 455 -1.14 65.20 23.54
N GLY A 456 -1.38 66.43 23.97
CA GLY A 456 -0.94 66.94 25.28
C GLY A 456 -1.69 66.35 26.48
N GLU A 457 -0.99 66.31 27.61
CA GLU A 457 -1.48 65.83 28.91
C GLU A 457 -2.82 66.47 29.37
N ALA A 458 -3.07 67.74 29.03
CA ALA A 458 -4.30 68.44 29.39
C ALA A 458 -5.56 67.97 28.65
N ASP A 459 -5.41 67.20 27.57
CA ASP A 459 -6.51 66.78 26.69
C ASP A 459 -6.68 65.26 26.58
N ILE A 460 -5.63 64.46 26.76
CA ILE A 460 -5.73 62.99 26.79
C ILE A 460 -6.77 62.48 27.80
N VAL A 461 -6.93 63.16 28.94
CA VAL A 461 -7.89 62.82 30.01
C VAL A 461 -9.36 62.90 29.54
N LYS A 462 -9.64 63.62 28.45
CA LYS A 462 -10.97 63.80 27.87
C LYS A 462 -11.29 62.73 26.80
N LEU A 463 -10.29 61.95 26.40
CA LEU A 463 -10.36 61.00 25.30
C LEU A 463 -10.57 59.55 25.77
N LYS A 464 -11.22 58.75 24.91
CA LYS A 464 -11.50 57.33 25.12
C LYS A 464 -11.45 56.60 23.78
N ALA A 465 -10.94 55.37 23.78
CA ALA A 465 -11.04 54.47 22.64
C ALA A 465 -12.51 54.28 22.23
N GLY A 466 -12.76 54.18 20.92
CA GLY A 466 -14.11 54.14 20.33
C GLY A 466 -14.76 55.50 20.06
N GLN A 467 -14.19 56.63 20.50
CA GLN A 467 -14.68 57.95 20.10
C GLN A 467 -14.52 58.18 18.59
N VAL A 468 -15.53 58.81 17.99
CA VAL A 468 -15.55 59.17 16.57
C VAL A 468 -14.69 60.41 16.33
N ALA A 469 -13.91 60.39 15.26
CA ALA A 469 -13.07 61.48 14.81
C ALA A 469 -13.36 61.86 13.36
N THR A 470 -13.23 63.16 13.06
CA THR A 470 -13.21 63.67 11.68
C THR A 470 -11.76 63.86 11.26
N VAL A 471 -11.28 63.04 10.33
CA VAL A 471 -9.91 63.04 9.84
C VAL A 471 -9.82 63.84 8.54
N THR A 472 -8.86 64.76 8.47
CA THR A 472 -8.46 65.49 7.25
C THR A 472 -6.97 65.26 7.01
N VAL A 473 -6.57 65.04 5.76
CA VAL A 473 -5.17 64.80 5.36
C VAL A 473 -4.71 65.97 4.49
N ASP A 474 -3.65 66.65 4.91
CA ASP A 474 -3.33 68.01 4.43
C ASP A 474 -3.06 68.05 2.92
N ALA A 475 -2.46 66.98 2.39
CA ALA A 475 -2.15 66.79 0.97
C ALA A 475 -3.36 66.38 0.09
N VAL A 476 -4.51 66.09 0.68
CA VAL A 476 -5.72 65.58 -0.01
C VAL A 476 -6.85 66.63 -0.04
N GLY A 477 -6.63 67.80 0.58
CA GLY A 477 -7.54 68.93 0.55
C GLY A 477 -8.58 68.92 1.68
N THR A 478 -9.76 69.48 1.44
CA THR A 478 -10.81 69.66 2.45
C THR A 478 -11.74 68.45 2.64
N GLU A 479 -11.40 67.31 2.05
CA GLU A 479 -12.14 66.06 2.20
C GLU A 479 -12.09 65.55 3.66
N LYS A 480 -13.25 65.26 4.23
CA LYS A 480 -13.42 64.82 5.63
C LYS A 480 -13.75 63.33 5.66
N MET A 481 -12.79 62.53 6.13
CA MET A 481 -12.96 61.09 6.32
C MET A 481 -13.42 60.81 7.76
N THR A 482 -14.28 59.81 7.94
CA THR A 482 -14.66 59.32 9.27
C THR A 482 -13.62 58.35 9.79
N GLY A 483 -13.25 58.50 11.06
CA GLY A 483 -12.40 57.55 11.76
C GLY A 483 -12.79 57.36 13.23
N LYS A 484 -12.09 56.47 13.92
CA LYS A 484 -12.31 56.15 15.33
C LYS A 484 -10.99 56.02 16.07
N VAL A 485 -10.94 56.51 17.31
CA VAL A 485 -9.82 56.28 18.21
C VAL A 485 -9.71 54.79 18.51
N THR A 486 -8.62 54.15 18.11
CA THR A 486 -8.37 52.70 18.29
C THR A 486 -7.27 52.40 19.30
N SER A 487 -6.30 53.32 19.48
CA SER A 487 -5.33 53.26 20.58
C SER A 487 -5.16 54.61 21.26
N LEU A 488 -4.82 54.58 22.54
CA LEU A 488 -4.36 55.71 23.36
C LEU A 488 -3.22 55.17 24.22
N ASP A 489 -2.02 55.74 24.10
CA ASP A 489 -0.86 55.25 24.85
C ASP A 489 -1.05 55.51 26.37
N PRO A 490 -0.73 54.55 27.24
CA PRO A 490 -0.84 54.72 28.69
C PRO A 490 0.33 55.50 29.31
N VAL A 491 1.37 55.83 28.53
CA VAL A 491 2.61 56.47 28.99
C VAL A 491 2.95 57.65 28.09
N ALA A 492 3.30 58.79 28.68
CA ALA A 492 3.73 59.96 27.93
C ALA A 492 5.15 59.80 27.37
N THR A 493 5.35 60.31 26.15
CA THR A 493 6.67 60.58 25.57
C THR A 493 6.98 62.07 25.70
N ILE A 494 8.25 62.44 25.87
CA ILE A 494 8.64 63.86 26.00
C ILE A 494 9.02 64.41 24.62
N ALA A 495 8.13 65.20 24.01
CA ALA A 495 8.37 65.91 22.76
C ALA A 495 8.75 67.36 23.05
N SER A 496 9.97 67.77 22.71
CA SER A 496 10.48 69.15 22.91
C SER A 496 10.32 69.70 24.33
N GLY A 497 10.39 68.82 25.35
CA GLY A 497 10.21 69.18 26.76
C GLY A 497 8.77 69.15 27.28
N VAL A 498 7.79 68.81 26.43
CA VAL A 498 6.37 68.69 26.80
C VAL A 498 5.94 67.22 26.79
N PRO A 499 5.21 66.71 27.80
CA PRO A 499 4.65 65.36 27.77
C PRO A 499 3.50 65.27 26.75
N VAL A 500 3.64 64.34 25.81
CA VAL A 500 2.61 63.99 24.82
C VAL A 500 2.38 62.49 24.77
N TYR A 501 1.12 62.09 24.64
CA TYR A 501 0.68 60.71 24.53
C TYR A 501 0.45 60.38 23.04
N GLY A 502 0.79 59.16 22.62
CA GLY A 502 0.42 58.66 21.30
C GLY A 502 -1.07 58.32 21.23
N ILE A 503 -1.64 58.50 20.04
CA ILE A 503 -3.04 58.20 19.76
C ILE A 503 -3.18 57.72 18.31
N ASP A 504 -3.85 56.57 18.15
CA ASP A 504 -4.15 55.99 16.85
C ASP A 504 -5.62 56.23 16.49
N VAL A 505 -5.85 56.83 15.32
CA VAL A 505 -7.19 57.02 14.76
C VAL A 505 -7.29 56.24 13.46
N THR A 506 -7.92 55.07 13.51
CA THR A 506 -8.22 54.28 12.30
C THR A 506 -9.21 55.03 11.42
N ILE A 507 -8.91 55.12 10.13
CA ILE A 507 -9.75 55.76 9.11
C ILE A 507 -10.68 54.68 8.54
N ASP A 508 -11.99 54.79 8.78
CA ASP A 508 -12.97 53.76 8.39
C ASP A 508 -13.09 53.63 6.86
N LEU A 509 -12.95 54.76 6.14
CA LEU A 509 -13.06 54.90 4.69
C LEU A 509 -12.00 55.91 4.19
N PRO A 510 -10.74 55.49 3.99
CA PRO A 510 -9.70 56.36 3.41
C PRO A 510 -9.95 56.59 1.92
N SER A 511 -9.85 57.83 1.44
CA SER A 511 -9.99 58.11 0.00
C SER A 511 -8.75 57.67 -0.77
N ALA A 512 -8.92 57.29 -2.05
CA ALA A 512 -7.87 56.66 -2.86
C ALA A 512 -6.63 57.56 -3.12
N SER A 513 -6.75 58.86 -2.84
CA SER A 513 -5.67 59.85 -2.88
C SER A 513 -4.73 59.78 -1.67
N VAL A 514 -5.20 59.25 -0.53
CA VAL A 514 -4.39 59.11 0.69
C VAL A 514 -3.21 58.15 0.44
N ARG A 515 -2.06 58.47 1.05
CA ARG A 515 -0.85 57.65 1.04
C ARG A 515 -0.31 57.55 2.48
N PRO A 516 0.27 56.41 2.89
CA PRO A 516 1.10 56.34 4.08
C PRO A 516 2.23 57.39 4.01
N GLY A 517 2.56 57.99 5.16
CA GLY A 517 3.53 59.07 5.29
C GLY A 517 2.95 60.50 5.14
N MET A 518 1.68 60.66 4.73
CA MET A 518 1.04 61.98 4.66
C MET A 518 0.69 62.52 6.05
N SER A 519 0.92 63.81 6.28
CA SER A 519 0.43 64.54 7.46
C SER A 519 -1.09 64.74 7.42
N GLY A 520 -1.71 64.80 8.60
CA GLY A 520 -3.11 65.16 8.75
C GLY A 520 -3.49 65.52 10.18
N THR A 521 -4.77 65.83 10.37
CA THR A 521 -5.35 66.13 11.68
C THR A 521 -6.66 65.35 11.87
N ALA A 522 -6.77 64.64 12.99
CA ALA A 522 -7.98 64.00 13.47
C ALA A 522 -8.64 64.89 14.53
N ASN A 523 -9.85 65.38 14.26
CA ASN A 523 -10.65 66.12 15.22
C ASN A 523 -11.56 65.13 15.95
N VAL A 524 -11.15 64.67 17.13
CA VAL A 524 -11.88 63.69 17.94
C VAL A 524 -13.02 64.38 18.69
N ILE A 525 -14.23 63.83 18.63
CA ILE A 525 -15.40 64.37 19.31
C ILE A 525 -15.43 63.88 20.76
N ILE A 526 -15.19 64.79 21.72
CA ILE A 526 -15.25 64.47 23.16
C ILE A 526 -16.62 64.70 23.77
N ALA A 527 -17.40 65.65 23.24
CA ALA A 527 -18.79 65.88 23.61
C ALA A 527 -19.57 66.52 22.46
N SER A 528 -20.87 66.25 22.35
CA SER A 528 -21.73 66.89 21.36
C SER A 528 -23.18 66.99 21.83
N SER A 529 -23.77 68.17 21.73
CA SER A 529 -25.19 68.46 21.93
C SER A 529 -25.75 69.03 20.61
N PRO A 530 -26.39 68.21 19.76
CA PRO A 530 -26.79 68.63 18.41
C PRO A 530 -28.02 69.56 18.37
N ASN A 531 -28.67 69.79 19.51
CA ASN A 531 -29.89 70.60 19.63
C ASN A 531 -29.90 71.45 20.92
N ALA A 532 -28.73 72.00 21.26
CA ALA A 532 -28.52 72.89 22.40
C ALA A 532 -29.27 74.21 22.20
N LEU A 533 -29.78 74.83 23.27
CA LEU A 533 -30.03 76.29 23.25
C LEU A 533 -28.66 76.96 23.33
N THR A 534 -28.34 77.83 22.36
CA THR A 534 -27.00 78.43 22.26
C THR A 534 -27.03 79.94 22.41
N VAL A 535 -25.97 80.48 23.00
CA VAL A 535 -25.63 81.91 22.98
C VAL A 535 -24.21 82.11 22.47
N PRO A 536 -23.90 83.22 21.78
CA PRO A 536 -22.53 83.60 21.49
C PRO A 536 -21.73 83.70 22.79
N ASN A 537 -20.47 83.24 22.80
CA ASN A 537 -19.60 83.31 23.98
C ASN A 537 -19.50 84.73 24.56
N LEU A 538 -19.58 85.75 23.70
CA LEU A 538 -19.58 87.18 24.04
C LEU A 538 -20.78 87.63 24.89
N ALA A 539 -21.88 86.89 24.95
CA ALA A 539 -23.05 87.22 25.77
C ALA A 539 -22.85 86.86 27.26
N VAL A 540 -21.92 85.95 27.56
CA VAL A 540 -21.70 85.42 28.92
C VAL A 540 -20.96 86.45 29.78
N LYS A 541 -21.66 87.03 30.74
CA LYS A 541 -21.08 87.94 31.73
C LYS A 541 -20.66 87.17 32.98
N THR A 542 -19.65 87.70 33.69
CA THR A 542 -19.20 87.17 34.98
C THR A 542 -19.02 88.32 35.97
N ALA A 543 -19.64 88.23 37.14
CA ALA A 543 -19.46 89.20 38.24
C ALA A 543 -19.49 88.46 39.58
N SER A 544 -18.65 88.88 40.53
CA SER A 544 -18.55 88.27 41.88
C SER A 544 -18.48 86.72 41.87
N GLY A 545 -17.74 86.15 40.91
CA GLY A 545 -17.56 84.71 40.74
C GLY A 545 -18.74 83.95 40.08
N ARG A 546 -19.86 84.61 39.77
CA ARG A 546 -21.02 83.98 39.11
C ARG A 546 -21.10 84.37 37.63
N ARG A 547 -21.28 83.36 36.76
CA ARG A 547 -21.61 83.55 35.33
C ARG A 547 -23.12 83.75 35.17
N TYR A 548 -23.54 84.65 34.28
CA TYR A 548 -24.95 84.96 34.02
C TYR A 548 -25.15 85.53 32.60
N LEU A 549 -26.41 85.70 32.20
CA LEU A 549 -26.80 86.41 30.98
C LEU A 549 -27.67 87.61 31.34
N THR A 550 -27.39 88.79 30.81
CA THR A 550 -28.36 89.89 30.85
C THR A 550 -29.37 89.67 29.74
N VAL A 551 -30.63 89.44 30.10
CA VAL A 551 -31.73 89.18 29.16
C VAL A 551 -32.64 90.40 29.11
N MET A 552 -33.09 90.79 27.92
CA MET A 552 -34.11 91.81 27.75
C MET A 552 -35.48 91.20 28.07
N LYS A 553 -36.13 91.67 29.15
CA LYS A 553 -37.51 91.28 29.52
C LYS A 553 -38.34 92.54 29.72
N ASP A 554 -39.47 92.63 29.03
CA ASP A 554 -40.40 93.77 29.06
C ASP A 554 -39.72 95.14 28.87
N GLY A 555 -38.71 95.18 27.98
CA GLY A 555 -37.91 96.38 27.69
C GLY A 555 -36.79 96.70 28.69
N GLN A 556 -36.67 95.95 29.79
CA GLN A 556 -35.65 96.14 30.82
C GLN A 556 -34.53 95.10 30.73
N GLN A 557 -33.32 95.48 31.14
CA GLN A 557 -32.18 94.57 31.26
C GLN A 557 -32.23 93.82 32.58
N VAL A 558 -32.46 92.50 32.53
CA VAL A 558 -32.56 91.63 33.70
C VAL A 558 -31.41 90.63 33.71
N ASP A 559 -30.50 90.79 34.68
CA ASP A 559 -29.41 89.84 34.92
C ASP A 559 -29.99 88.50 35.41
N THR A 560 -30.08 87.56 34.47
CA THR A 560 -30.69 86.26 34.63
C THR A 560 -29.60 85.23 34.91
N ALA A 561 -29.66 84.60 36.08
CA ALA A 561 -28.81 83.46 36.39
C ALA A 561 -29.20 82.27 35.50
N VAL A 562 -28.23 81.66 34.84
CA VAL A 562 -28.42 80.54 33.91
C VAL A 562 -27.39 79.44 34.17
N THR A 563 -27.72 78.20 33.83
CA THR A 563 -26.75 77.10 33.84
C THR A 563 -26.19 76.91 32.43
N PHE A 564 -24.86 77.02 32.29
CA PHE A 564 -24.16 76.79 31.03
C PHE A 564 -23.78 75.31 30.87
N GLY A 565 -23.89 74.79 29.64
CA GLY A 565 -23.51 73.44 29.25
C GLY A 565 -22.18 73.41 28.49
N LEU A 566 -22.15 72.66 27.38
CA LEU A 566 -20.98 72.61 26.48
C LEU A 566 -20.63 73.99 25.91
N ALA A 567 -19.35 74.20 25.60
CA ALA A 567 -18.90 75.36 24.85
C ALA A 567 -17.92 74.94 23.76
N ASN A 568 -18.01 75.62 22.61
CA ASN A 568 -16.96 75.65 21.60
C ASN A 568 -16.44 77.10 21.47
N ASP A 569 -15.53 77.35 20.53
CA ASP A 569 -14.86 78.65 20.37
C ASP A 569 -15.82 79.82 20.07
N THR A 570 -17.02 79.54 19.56
CA THR A 570 -18.00 80.53 19.10
C THR A 570 -19.22 80.67 20.01
N VAL A 571 -19.75 79.55 20.53
CA VAL A 571 -21.02 79.49 21.28
C VAL A 571 -20.92 78.63 22.53
N THR A 572 -21.69 79.03 23.54
CA THR A 572 -21.92 78.27 24.77
C THR A 572 -23.38 77.81 24.80
N GLU A 573 -23.61 76.54 25.13
CA GLU A 573 -24.92 75.96 25.43
C GLU A 573 -25.47 76.51 26.76
N VAL A 574 -26.79 76.74 26.81
CA VAL A 574 -27.49 77.15 28.02
C VAL A 574 -28.55 76.11 28.34
N LEU A 575 -28.37 75.41 29.46
CA LEU A 575 -29.21 74.28 29.88
C LEU A 575 -30.51 74.75 30.54
N THR A 576 -30.47 75.85 31.30
CA THR A 576 -31.62 76.41 32.03
C THR A 576 -31.51 77.92 32.20
N GLY A 577 -32.67 78.59 32.35
CA GLY A 577 -32.80 80.00 32.73
C GLY A 577 -33.16 80.97 31.60
N VAL A 578 -33.03 80.55 30.34
CA VAL A 578 -33.53 81.26 29.14
C VAL A 578 -34.37 80.32 28.27
N GLN A 579 -35.22 80.90 27.43
CA GLN A 579 -36.00 80.20 26.41
C GLN A 579 -35.47 80.46 25.01
N GLU A 580 -35.90 79.66 24.04
CA GLU A 580 -35.61 79.91 22.63
C GLU A 580 -36.33 81.20 22.18
N GLY A 581 -35.59 82.09 21.52
CA GLY A 581 -36.07 83.41 21.16
C GLY A 581 -35.76 84.51 22.18
N ASP A 582 -35.32 84.19 23.40
CA ASP A 582 -34.88 85.20 24.39
C ASP A 582 -33.75 86.08 23.82
N VAL A 583 -33.75 87.36 24.19
CA VAL A 583 -32.83 88.36 23.64
C VAL A 583 -31.77 88.71 24.69
N VAL A 584 -30.53 88.25 24.48
CA VAL A 584 -29.39 88.46 25.39
C VAL A 584 -28.57 89.69 24.99
N VAL A 585 -28.14 90.47 25.97
CA VAL A 585 -27.36 91.71 25.76
C VAL A 585 -25.89 91.40 25.59
N LEU A 586 -25.32 91.85 24.47
CA LEU A 586 -23.89 91.80 24.19
C LEU A 586 -23.19 93.04 24.80
N PRO A 587 -21.92 92.92 25.24
CA PRO A 587 -21.12 94.05 25.68
C PRO A 587 -21.03 95.17 24.61
N GLN A 588 -21.23 96.41 25.05
CA GLN A 588 -20.94 97.57 24.22
C GLN A 588 -19.45 97.93 24.29
N PRO A 589 -18.79 98.20 23.15
CA PRO A 589 -17.42 98.72 23.15
C PRO A 589 -17.41 100.14 23.72
N ARG A 590 -16.50 100.42 24.67
CA ARG A 590 -16.36 101.73 25.30
C ARG A 590 -15.64 102.70 24.37
N ALA A 591 -16.24 103.85 24.07
CA ALA A 591 -15.60 104.92 23.30
C ALA A 591 -14.45 105.58 24.09
N ALA A 592 -13.42 106.05 23.37
CA ALA A 592 -12.22 106.62 23.94
C ALA A 592 -12.36 108.10 24.34
N ALA A 593 -11.53 108.56 25.28
CA ALA A 593 -11.41 109.97 25.66
C ALA A 593 -10.17 110.61 25.00
N THR A 594 -10.32 111.83 24.49
CA THR A 594 -9.24 112.62 23.86
C THR A 594 -9.01 113.92 24.61
N SER A 595 -7.74 114.21 24.93
CA SER A 595 -7.30 115.47 25.53
C SER A 595 -5.89 115.83 25.04
N GLY A 596 -5.74 116.99 24.39
CA GLY A 596 -4.42 117.61 24.13
C GLY A 596 -3.97 118.52 25.30
N THR A 597 -2.92 119.34 25.20
CA THR A 597 -2.07 119.72 24.06
C THR A 597 -0.73 120.29 24.59
N ARG A 598 0.34 120.31 23.78
CA ARG A 598 1.69 120.90 24.03
C ARG A 598 2.60 120.03 24.94
N GLY A 599 3.92 119.92 24.72
CA GLY A 599 4.77 120.36 23.60
C GLY A 599 6.28 120.39 23.95
N ILE A 600 7.12 120.81 22.99
CA ILE A 600 8.54 121.28 23.11
C ILE A 600 9.71 120.26 22.93
N GLN A 601 10.55 120.60 21.92
CA GLN A 601 12.00 120.39 21.65
C GLN A 601 12.75 119.03 21.71
N ILE A 602 13.22 118.64 20.51
CA ILE A 602 14.64 118.57 20.06
C ILE A 602 15.69 117.87 20.96
N GLY A 603 16.26 116.79 20.41
CA GLY A 603 17.55 116.18 20.77
C GLY A 603 17.56 114.69 20.38
N GLY A 604 18.50 114.12 19.63
CA GLY A 604 19.71 114.67 18.99
C GLY A 604 20.96 113.85 19.36
N GLY A 605 21.38 112.92 18.50
CA GLY A 605 22.59 112.11 18.72
C GLY A 605 22.61 110.82 17.88
N GLY A 606 23.68 110.61 17.10
CA GLY A 606 23.85 109.51 16.15
C GLY A 606 24.05 108.10 16.75
N GLY A 607 24.45 107.13 15.91
CA GLY A 607 24.58 105.72 16.35
C GLY A 607 25.50 104.81 15.52
N GLY A 608 25.49 104.89 14.19
CA GLY A 608 26.41 104.10 13.35
C GLY A 608 26.00 102.64 13.07
N PRO A 609 26.82 101.86 12.33
CA PRO A 609 26.32 100.77 11.48
C PRO A 609 27.15 99.45 11.52
N VAL A 610 27.03 98.64 10.44
CA VAL A 610 27.90 97.53 9.98
C VAL A 610 27.81 96.17 10.73
N PRO A 611 28.32 95.02 10.19
CA PRO A 611 27.49 93.82 10.03
C PRO A 611 28.16 92.53 10.57
N GLY A 612 27.69 91.33 10.18
CA GLY A 612 28.50 90.12 10.30
C GLY A 612 27.80 88.83 9.83
N PRO A 613 28.54 87.81 9.31
CA PRO A 613 27.90 86.70 8.58
C PRO A 613 28.09 85.30 9.18
N GLY A 614 27.08 84.45 8.94
CA GLY A 614 27.21 83.06 8.50
C GLY A 614 28.02 82.05 9.32
N ARG A 615 27.32 81.05 9.86
CA ARG A 615 27.56 79.63 9.52
C ARG A 615 26.32 78.78 9.78
#